data_AF-A0A3M8FZ27-F1
#
_entry.id   AF-A0A3M8FZ27-F1
#
_cell.length_a   1.000
_cell.length_b   1.000
_cell.length_c   1.000
_cell.angle_alpha   90.00
_cell.angle_beta   90.00
_cell.angle_gamma   90.00
#
_symmetry.space_group_name_H-M   'P 1'
#
loop_
_entity.id
_entity.type
_entity.pdbx_description
1 polymer ?
#
loop_
_entity_poly.entity_id
_entity_poly.type
_entity_poly.pdbx_seq_one_letter_code
_entity_poly.pdbx_strand_id
1 'polypeptide(L)'
;MLVDGLEGRWESGNQRWTFVNDIRNVPDITINGENYEGTIGIEAEEDDVFIEGPFYMIIFEELSSSVPDTSYFLGAAGQIGNNLFLDLQLFDFDMRDDNFVDAHLFRVHTFSRLTLNQDKLSIELFEDSWITDLIVENRVRIKHEKINDTLAGESEILITASTKELQRFVKKYGDDEDAFDDPIELTRVNNEL
;
A
#
# COMPACT_ATOMS: atom_id res chain seq x y z
N MET A 1 4.26 -12.95 11.86
CA MET A 1 4.03 -14.23 11.15
C MET A 1 3.69 -13.87 9.72
N LEU A 2 4.31 -14.51 8.71
CA LEU A 2 4.05 -14.19 7.30
C LEU A 2 2.59 -14.42 6.94
N VAL A 3 2.08 -13.65 5.98
CA VAL A 3 0.82 -13.97 5.31
C VAL A 3 1.09 -15.15 4.39
N ASP A 4 0.53 -16.32 4.73
CA ASP A 4 0.70 -17.54 3.95
C ASP A 4 0.20 -17.33 2.51
N GLY A 5 1.04 -17.68 1.54
CA GLY A 5 0.75 -17.53 0.12
C GLY A 5 0.87 -16.11 -0.46
N LEU A 6 1.08 -15.03 0.31
CA LEU A 6 1.14 -13.69 -0.29
C LEU A 6 2.41 -13.45 -1.12
N GLU A 7 3.54 -14.01 -0.67
CA GLU A 7 4.83 -13.86 -1.35
C GLU A 7 4.79 -14.40 -2.79
N GLY A 8 5.53 -13.74 -3.67
CA GLY A 8 5.62 -14.06 -5.09
C GLY A 8 4.95 -13.04 -5.99
N ARG A 9 4.77 -13.44 -7.26
CA ARG A 9 4.33 -12.56 -8.34
C ARG A 9 2.87 -12.81 -8.70
N TRP A 10 2.15 -11.72 -8.88
CA TRP A 10 0.73 -11.65 -9.19
C TRP A 10 0.50 -10.71 -10.37
N GLU A 11 -0.37 -11.09 -11.30
CA GLU A 11 -0.59 -10.33 -12.54
C GLU A 11 -2.07 -10.20 -12.89
N SER A 12 -2.39 -9.10 -13.57
CA SER A 12 -3.67 -8.91 -14.25
C SER A 12 -3.45 -8.03 -15.45
N GLY A 13 -3.77 -8.51 -16.66
CA GLY A 13 -3.83 -7.75 -17.91
C GLY A 13 -2.67 -6.78 -18.18
N ASN A 14 -2.73 -5.60 -17.57
CA ASN A 14 -1.85 -4.45 -17.69
C ASN A 14 -0.97 -4.16 -16.46
N GLN A 15 -0.98 -4.99 -15.42
CA GLN A 15 -0.22 -4.73 -14.19
C GLN A 15 0.32 -6.01 -13.56
N ARG A 16 1.41 -5.86 -12.83
CA ARG A 16 2.05 -6.92 -12.05
C ARG A 16 2.48 -6.40 -10.69
N TRP A 17 2.28 -7.23 -9.69
CA TRP A 17 2.64 -6.98 -8.29
C TRP A 17 3.53 -8.14 -7.82
N THR A 18 4.72 -7.82 -7.33
CA THR A 18 5.64 -8.81 -6.75
C THR A 18 5.87 -8.50 -5.27
N PHE A 19 5.44 -9.41 -4.40
CA PHE A 19 5.63 -9.30 -2.95
C PHE A 19 6.88 -10.07 -2.53
N VAL A 20 7.83 -9.39 -1.90
CA VAL A 20 9.10 -9.96 -1.42
C VAL A 20 9.22 -9.70 0.07
N ASN A 21 9.24 -10.76 0.90
CA ASN A 21 9.34 -10.59 2.35
C ASN A 21 10.80 -10.54 2.84
N ASP A 22 11.73 -11.26 2.20
CA ASP A 22 13.14 -11.25 2.62
C ASP A 22 13.90 -10.02 2.08
N ILE A 23 13.53 -8.86 2.60
CA ILE A 23 14.13 -7.55 2.31
C ILE A 23 15.62 -7.44 2.64
N ARG A 24 16.18 -8.42 3.37
CA ARG A 24 17.62 -8.48 3.65
C ARG A 24 18.41 -9.10 2.50
N ASN A 25 17.71 -9.81 1.62
CA ASN A 25 18.23 -10.48 0.44
C ASN A 25 17.38 -10.12 -0.79
N VAL A 26 17.10 -8.82 -0.96
CA VAL A 26 16.44 -8.37 -2.20
C VAL A 26 17.39 -8.67 -3.36
N PRO A 27 16.92 -9.34 -4.44
CA PRO A 27 17.74 -9.58 -5.63
C PRO A 27 18.18 -8.25 -6.25
N ASP A 28 19.24 -8.26 -7.06
CA ASP A 28 19.75 -7.06 -7.74
C ASP A 28 18.61 -6.31 -8.45
N ILE A 29 18.30 -5.10 -7.99
CA ILE A 29 17.23 -4.27 -8.57
C ILE A 29 17.87 -3.23 -9.47
N THR A 30 17.36 -3.08 -10.69
CA THR A 30 17.68 -1.95 -11.55
C THR A 30 16.61 -0.86 -11.41
N ILE A 31 17.01 0.35 -11.02
CA ILE A 31 16.13 1.51 -10.89
C ILE A 31 16.71 2.61 -11.76
N ASN A 32 15.92 3.16 -12.69
CA ASN A 32 16.36 4.20 -13.62
C ASN A 32 17.64 3.83 -14.41
N GLY A 33 17.92 2.54 -14.59
CA GLY A 33 19.13 2.03 -15.24
C GLY A 33 20.36 1.89 -14.33
N GLU A 34 20.24 2.23 -13.04
CA GLU A 34 21.27 2.00 -12.03
C GLU A 34 20.99 0.69 -11.28
N ASN A 35 22.03 -0.12 -11.09
CA ASN A 35 21.92 -1.38 -10.35
C ASN A 35 22.17 -1.11 -8.87
N TYR A 36 21.22 -1.52 -8.04
CA TYR A 36 21.33 -1.46 -6.59
C TYR A 36 21.64 -2.86 -6.07
N GLU A 37 22.83 -3.01 -5.48
CA GLU A 37 23.25 -4.21 -4.75
C GLU A 37 23.34 -3.86 -3.26
N GLY A 38 22.58 -4.55 -2.39
CA GLY A 38 22.67 -4.34 -0.95
C GLY A 38 21.53 -4.91 -0.12
N THR A 39 21.73 -4.94 1.20
CA THR A 39 20.68 -5.28 2.18
C THR A 39 19.89 -4.02 2.51
N ILE A 40 18.56 -4.07 2.35
CA ILE A 40 17.67 -2.99 2.78
C ILE A 40 17.19 -3.31 4.19
N GLY A 41 17.63 -2.49 5.16
CA GLY A 41 17.03 -2.49 6.48
C GLY A 41 15.73 -1.71 6.45
N ILE A 42 14.61 -2.38 6.75
CA ILE A 42 13.35 -1.72 7.07
C ILE A 42 13.16 -1.83 8.57
N GLU A 43 13.01 -0.68 9.23
CA GLU A 43 12.62 -0.60 10.62
C GLU A 43 11.17 -0.14 10.66
N ALA A 44 10.34 -0.79 11.47
CA ALA A 44 8.99 -0.34 11.71
C ALA A 44 9.03 0.99 12.48
N GLU A 45 8.23 1.97 12.07
CA GLU A 45 8.07 3.24 12.76
C GLU A 45 6.96 3.12 13.84
N GLU A 46 6.98 3.97 14.87
CA GLU A 46 5.99 3.89 15.97
C GLU A 46 4.54 4.15 15.52
N ASP A 47 4.37 4.79 14.38
CA ASP A 47 3.09 5.14 13.76
C ASP A 47 2.63 4.15 12.68
N ASP A 48 3.45 3.15 12.32
CA ASP A 48 3.05 2.10 11.39
C ASP A 48 1.80 1.36 11.88
N VAL A 49 0.85 1.09 10.97
CA VAL A 49 -0.39 0.40 11.34
C VAL A 49 -0.13 -1.02 11.86
N PHE A 50 0.95 -1.65 11.38
CA PHE A 50 1.32 -3.02 11.71
C PHE A 50 2.78 -3.13 12.17
N ILE A 51 3.10 -2.57 13.35
CA ILE A 51 4.45 -2.63 13.97
C ILE A 51 5.00 -4.07 14.09
N GLU A 52 4.14 -5.06 14.36
CA GLU A 52 4.53 -6.47 14.52
C GLU A 52 4.19 -7.34 13.29
N GLY A 53 3.68 -6.74 12.21
CA GLY A 53 3.28 -7.43 10.98
C GLY A 53 4.46 -7.80 10.08
N PRO A 54 4.31 -8.76 9.15
CA PRO A 54 5.28 -8.96 8.09
C PRO A 54 5.34 -7.73 7.17
N PHE A 55 6.56 -7.28 6.90
CA PHE A 55 6.85 -6.26 5.90
C PHE A 55 7.20 -6.91 4.56
N TYR A 56 6.78 -6.29 3.47
CA TYR A 56 7.04 -6.70 2.11
C TYR A 56 7.61 -5.52 1.35
N MET A 57 8.68 -5.75 0.59
CA MET A 57 8.94 -4.92 -0.57
C MET A 57 7.96 -5.35 -1.67
N ILE A 58 7.29 -4.37 -2.26
CA ILE A 58 6.31 -4.59 -3.31
C ILE A 58 6.81 -3.88 -4.56
N ILE A 59 7.03 -4.66 -5.62
CA ILE A 59 7.38 -4.15 -6.94
C ILE A 59 6.10 -4.11 -7.76
N PHE A 60 5.69 -2.92 -8.13
CA PHE A 60 4.55 -2.67 -9.01
C PHE A 60 5.05 -2.34 -10.40
N GLU A 61 4.58 -3.07 -11.41
CA GLU A 61 4.94 -2.88 -12.81
C GLU A 61 3.66 -2.62 -13.64
N GLU A 62 3.58 -1.47 -14.29
CA GLU A 62 2.56 -1.22 -15.31
C GLU A 62 3.04 -1.77 -16.67
N LEU A 63 2.33 -2.77 -17.17
CA LEU A 63 2.67 -3.55 -18.37
C LEU A 63 2.10 -2.94 -19.67
N SER A 64 1.76 -1.64 -19.65
CA SER A 64 1.16 -0.94 -20.80
C SER A 64 2.16 -0.65 -21.93
N SER A 65 3.47 -0.84 -21.69
CA SER A 65 4.55 -0.58 -22.65
C SER A 65 5.55 -1.76 -22.74
N SER A 66 6.45 -1.74 -23.75
CA SER A 66 7.49 -2.77 -23.91
C SER A 66 8.53 -2.80 -22.79
N VAL A 67 8.69 -1.68 -22.09
CA VAL A 67 9.48 -1.58 -20.86
C VAL A 67 8.49 -1.19 -19.76
N PRO A 68 8.23 -2.06 -18.76
CA PRO A 68 7.27 -1.74 -17.72
C PRO A 68 7.67 -0.47 -16.96
N ASP A 69 6.69 0.38 -16.66
CA ASP A 69 6.91 1.45 -15.68
C ASP A 69 6.87 0.82 -14.29
N THR A 70 7.92 1.03 -13.49
CA THR A 70 8.15 0.27 -12.25
C THR A 70 8.18 1.21 -11.06
N SER A 71 7.34 0.94 -10.07
CA SER A 71 7.29 1.63 -8.78
C SER A 71 7.56 0.65 -7.66
N TYR A 72 8.21 1.14 -6.60
CA TYR A 72 8.55 0.35 -5.43
C TYR A 72 7.75 0.85 -4.23
N PHE A 73 7.30 -0.08 -3.40
CA PHE A 73 6.52 0.21 -2.21
C PHE A 73 7.03 -0.63 -1.04
N LEU A 74 6.84 -0.10 0.17
CA LEU A 74 6.87 -0.89 1.39
C LEU A 74 5.44 -1.17 1.82
N GLY A 75 5.16 -2.44 2.09
CA GLY A 75 3.86 -2.90 2.56
C GLY A 75 3.96 -3.60 3.90
N ALA A 76 3.13 -3.23 4.86
CA ALA A 76 2.94 -4.00 6.09
C ALA A 76 1.57 -4.68 6.04
N ALA A 77 1.52 -5.99 6.23
CA ALA A 77 0.25 -6.73 6.21
C ALA A 77 -0.15 -7.19 7.61
N GLY A 78 -1.44 -7.15 7.93
CA GLY A 78 -1.93 -7.54 9.25
C GLY A 78 -3.42 -7.80 9.34
N GLN A 79 -3.80 -8.58 10.34
CA GLN A 79 -5.19 -8.95 10.61
C GLN A 79 -5.86 -7.90 11.51
N ILE A 80 -7.02 -7.39 11.11
CA ILE A 80 -7.88 -6.55 11.95
C ILE A 80 -9.29 -7.16 11.95
N GLY A 81 -9.70 -7.72 13.08
CA GLY A 81 -10.94 -8.49 13.14
C GLY A 81 -10.78 -9.81 12.39
N ASN A 82 -11.62 -10.04 11.38
CA ASN A 82 -11.58 -11.24 10.53
C ASN A 82 -10.93 -10.99 9.16
N ASN A 83 -10.54 -9.75 8.88
CA ASN A 83 -10.06 -9.33 7.57
C ASN A 83 -8.56 -9.07 7.60
N LEU A 84 -7.89 -9.45 6.51
CA LEU A 84 -6.50 -9.15 6.25
C LEU A 84 -6.42 -7.80 5.55
N PHE A 85 -5.45 -6.98 5.95
CA PHE A 85 -5.20 -5.68 5.35
C PHE A 85 -3.73 -5.52 4.97
N LEU A 86 -3.49 -4.61 4.02
CA LEU A 86 -2.20 -4.14 3.58
C LEU A 86 -2.15 -2.62 3.72
N ASP A 87 -1.17 -2.15 4.47
CA ASP A 87 -0.77 -0.75 4.57
C ASP A 87 0.44 -0.53 3.66
N LEU A 88 0.28 0.27 2.62
CA LEU A 88 1.24 0.48 1.54
C LEU A 88 1.74 1.93 1.55
N GLN A 89 3.05 2.14 1.46
CA GLN A 89 3.66 3.44 1.22
C GLN A 89 4.67 3.38 0.09
N LEU A 90 4.85 4.49 -0.63
CA LEU A 90 5.89 4.61 -1.65
C LEU A 90 7.26 4.37 -1.03
N PHE A 91 8.06 3.56 -1.72
CA PHE A 91 9.46 3.35 -1.39
C PHE A 91 10.32 3.99 -2.46
N ASP A 92 10.91 5.12 -2.10
CA ASP A 92 11.87 5.79 -2.95
C ASP A 92 13.27 5.58 -2.37
N PHE A 93 14.17 5.07 -3.21
CA PHE A 93 15.55 4.82 -2.86
C PHE A 93 16.35 6.13 -2.73
N ASP A 94 15.90 7.20 -3.40
CA ASP A 94 16.52 8.52 -3.41
C ASP A 94 16.06 9.39 -2.24
N MET A 95 14.89 9.08 -1.63
CA MET A 95 14.37 9.74 -0.41
C MET A 95 15.23 9.54 0.86
N ARG A 96 16.42 8.95 0.72
CA ARG A 96 17.40 8.75 1.79
C ARG A 96 18.40 9.90 1.90
N ASP A 97 18.50 10.75 0.88
CA ASP A 97 19.28 11.97 0.97
C ASP A 97 18.37 13.11 1.44
N ASP A 98 18.79 13.89 2.44
CA ASP A 98 18.10 15.12 2.88
C ASP A 98 18.19 16.22 1.79
N ASN A 99 17.73 15.91 0.58
CA ASN A 99 17.77 16.81 -0.55
C ASN A 99 16.53 17.71 -0.55
N PHE A 100 16.60 18.80 -1.31
CA PHE A 100 15.53 19.79 -1.33
C PHE A 100 14.21 19.21 -1.85
N VAL A 101 14.24 18.23 -2.75
CA VAL A 101 13.03 17.63 -3.32
C VAL A 101 12.31 16.80 -2.26
N ASP A 102 13.04 15.97 -1.52
CA ASP A 102 12.47 15.07 -0.50
C ASP A 102 11.83 15.83 0.66
N ALA A 103 12.37 17.01 1.00
CA ALA A 103 11.76 17.90 1.98
C ALA A 103 10.37 18.44 1.58
N HIS A 104 9.93 18.26 0.33
CA HIS A 104 8.60 18.63 -0.15
C HIS A 104 7.65 17.43 -0.29
N LEU A 105 8.11 16.22 -0.01
CA LEU A 105 7.32 15.01 -0.14
C LEU A 105 6.79 14.57 1.23
N PHE A 106 5.49 14.26 1.30
CA PHE A 106 4.88 13.63 2.47
C PHE A 106 4.76 12.14 2.22
N ARG A 107 5.19 11.32 3.19
CA ARG A 107 4.91 9.89 3.17
C ARG A 107 3.42 9.69 3.42
N VAL A 108 2.74 9.13 2.43
CA VAL A 108 1.31 8.84 2.49
C VAL A 108 1.10 7.34 2.38
N HIS A 109 0.10 6.87 3.11
CA HIS A 109 -0.23 5.46 3.23
C HIS A 109 -1.54 5.18 2.49
N THR A 110 -1.55 4.10 1.71
CA THR A 110 -2.75 3.53 1.12
C THR A 110 -3.11 2.25 1.87
N PHE A 111 -4.34 2.19 2.34
CA PHE A 111 -4.81 1.06 3.15
C PHE A 111 -5.83 0.25 2.36
N SER A 112 -5.63 -1.07 2.28
CA SER A 112 -6.46 -1.96 1.45
C SER A 112 -6.78 -3.28 2.15
N ARG A 113 -7.94 -3.86 1.85
CA ARG A 113 -8.33 -5.21 2.27
C ARG A 113 -7.79 -6.21 1.27
N LEU A 114 -7.21 -7.30 1.79
CA LEU A 114 -6.67 -8.38 0.98
C LEU A 114 -7.53 -9.63 1.13
N THR A 115 -7.87 -10.25 0.00
CA THR A 115 -8.45 -11.59 -0.02
C THR A 115 -7.58 -12.51 -0.86
N LEU A 116 -7.04 -13.57 -0.23
CA LEU A 116 -6.24 -14.59 -0.91
C LEU A 116 -7.02 -15.90 -1.03
N ASN A 117 -7.04 -16.45 -2.24
CA ASN A 117 -7.60 -17.77 -2.51
C ASN A 117 -6.75 -18.50 -3.55
N GLN A 118 -5.87 -19.39 -3.08
CA GLN A 118 -4.94 -20.16 -3.90
C GLN A 118 -4.07 -19.26 -4.80
N ASP A 119 -4.40 -19.22 -6.09
CA ASP A 119 -3.72 -18.45 -7.13
C ASP A 119 -4.46 -17.16 -7.45
N LYS A 120 -5.37 -16.71 -6.59
CA LYS A 120 -6.06 -15.41 -6.70
C LYS A 120 -5.76 -14.51 -5.52
N LEU A 121 -5.48 -13.25 -5.83
CA LEU A 121 -5.31 -12.16 -4.88
C LEU A 121 -6.25 -11.03 -5.31
N SER A 122 -7.13 -10.64 -4.41
CA SER A 122 -7.97 -9.45 -4.53
C SER A 122 -7.43 -8.38 -3.58
N ILE A 123 -7.25 -7.16 -4.09
CA ILE A 123 -6.86 -5.97 -3.33
C ILE A 123 -7.99 -4.94 -3.46
N GLU A 124 -8.65 -4.64 -2.36
CA GLU A 124 -9.77 -3.71 -2.30
C GLU A 124 -9.31 -2.45 -1.54
N LEU A 125 -9.23 -1.33 -2.25
CA LEU A 125 -8.87 -0.05 -1.63
C LEU A 125 -10.09 0.51 -0.92
N PHE A 126 -9.87 1.27 0.15
CA PHE A 126 -10.96 2.03 0.76
C PHE A 126 -11.48 3.09 -0.23
N GLU A 127 -12.80 3.18 -0.38
CA GLU A 127 -13.41 4.15 -1.29
C GLU A 127 -13.33 5.57 -0.69
N ASP A 128 -12.55 6.45 -1.33
CA ASP A 128 -12.32 7.83 -0.88
C ASP A 128 -13.62 8.64 -0.78
N SER A 129 -14.53 8.42 -1.73
CA SER A 129 -15.83 9.09 -1.79
C SER A 129 -16.70 8.72 -0.59
N TRP A 130 -16.73 7.42 -0.25
CA TRP A 130 -17.47 6.89 0.87
C TRP A 130 -16.93 7.39 2.22
N ILE A 131 -15.60 7.41 2.40
CA ILE A 131 -14.98 7.97 3.61
C ILE A 131 -15.32 9.45 3.74
N THR A 132 -15.24 10.18 2.62
CA THR A 132 -15.54 11.61 2.57
C THR A 132 -16.97 11.92 2.99
N ASP A 133 -17.93 11.16 2.48
CA ASP A 133 -19.34 11.32 2.83
C ASP A 133 -19.58 11.04 4.33
N LEU A 134 -18.99 9.99 4.89
CA LEU A 134 -19.09 9.71 6.33
C LEU A 134 -18.57 10.87 7.21
N ILE A 135 -17.49 11.52 6.77
CA ILE A 135 -16.89 12.65 7.47
C ILE A 135 -17.79 13.89 7.34
N VAL A 136 -18.22 14.24 6.11
CA VAL A 136 -19.05 15.42 5.83
C VAL A 136 -20.41 15.33 6.51
N GLU A 137 -21.03 14.15 6.51
CA GLU A 137 -22.30 13.87 7.18
C GLU A 137 -22.17 13.75 8.72
N ASN A 138 -20.96 13.94 9.28
CA ASN A 138 -20.66 13.76 10.71
C ASN A 138 -21.00 12.36 11.26
N ARG A 139 -21.04 11.34 10.40
CA ARG A 139 -21.25 9.93 10.79
C ARG A 139 -20.00 9.31 11.39
N VAL A 140 -18.83 9.85 11.02
CA VAL A 140 -17.52 9.51 11.58
C VAL A 140 -16.81 10.76 12.08
N ARG A 141 -16.09 10.59 13.20
CA ARG A 141 -15.10 11.55 13.68
C ARG A 141 -13.75 10.88 13.67
N ILE A 142 -12.98 11.15 12.63
CA ILE A 142 -11.60 10.73 12.45
C ILE A 142 -10.78 11.97 12.14
N LYS A 143 -9.53 12.05 12.64
CA LYS A 143 -8.67 13.20 12.30
C LYS A 143 -8.34 13.14 10.82
N HIS A 144 -8.48 14.28 10.17
CA HIS A 144 -8.26 14.44 8.75
C HIS A 144 -7.95 15.90 8.46
N GLU A 145 -7.29 16.14 7.34
CA GLU A 145 -7.07 17.45 6.77
C GLU A 145 -7.76 17.55 5.42
N LYS A 146 -8.34 18.71 5.12
CA LYS A 146 -8.92 19.00 3.81
C LYS A 146 -7.86 19.63 2.93
N ILE A 147 -7.51 18.95 1.86
CA ILE A 147 -6.58 19.45 0.85
C ILE A 147 -7.43 20.09 -0.24
N ASN A 148 -7.40 21.43 -0.30
CA ASN A 148 -8.07 22.14 -1.38
C ASN A 148 -7.06 22.33 -2.51
N ASP A 149 -7.08 21.48 -3.53
CA ASP A 149 -6.28 21.76 -4.73
C ASP A 149 -7.00 22.81 -5.59
N THR A 150 -6.38 23.98 -5.67
CA THR A 150 -6.86 25.11 -6.47
C THR A 150 -6.80 24.87 -7.98
N LEU A 151 -6.09 23.85 -8.45
CA LEU A 151 -5.98 23.53 -9.88
C LEU A 151 -7.06 22.57 -10.38
N ALA A 152 -7.48 21.61 -9.55
CA ALA A 152 -8.53 20.64 -9.89
C ALA A 152 -9.94 21.11 -9.49
N GLY A 153 -10.07 22.09 -8.59
CA GLY A 153 -11.38 22.60 -8.15
C GLY A 153 -12.15 21.64 -7.24
N GLU A 154 -11.52 20.54 -6.85
CA GLU A 154 -12.05 19.53 -5.93
C GLU A 154 -11.24 19.53 -4.63
N SER A 155 -11.89 19.21 -3.52
CA SER A 155 -11.25 19.11 -2.21
C SER A 155 -11.06 17.64 -1.84
N GLU A 156 -9.82 17.23 -1.62
CA GLU A 156 -9.46 15.89 -1.17
C GLU A 156 -9.38 15.84 0.37
N ILE A 157 -9.52 14.64 0.94
CA ILE A 157 -9.38 14.42 2.37
C ILE A 157 -8.18 13.51 2.63
N LEU A 158 -7.22 14.01 3.41
CA LEU A 158 -6.11 13.21 3.92
C LEU A 158 -6.40 12.79 5.36
N ILE A 159 -6.47 11.49 5.63
CA ILE A 159 -6.64 10.96 6.98
C ILE A 159 -5.33 11.11 7.77
N THR A 160 -5.39 11.78 8.91
CA THR A 160 -4.23 12.06 9.80
C THR A 160 -4.46 11.49 11.22
N ALA A 161 -5.30 10.47 11.29
CA ALA A 161 -5.63 9.77 12.52
C ALA A 161 -4.42 9.00 13.05
N SER A 162 -4.34 8.87 14.38
CA SER A 162 -3.34 7.98 14.97
C SER A 162 -3.59 6.53 14.53
N THR A 163 -2.55 5.70 14.51
CA THR A 163 -2.62 4.26 14.24
C THR A 163 -3.79 3.57 14.98
N LYS A 164 -3.94 3.87 16.28
CA LYS A 164 -5.01 3.31 17.13
C LYS A 164 -6.40 3.78 16.73
N GLU A 165 -6.53 4.98 16.17
CA GLU A 165 -7.79 5.48 15.62
C GLU A 165 -8.09 4.81 14.28
N LEU A 166 -7.10 4.69 13.39
CA LEU A 166 -7.24 4.04 12.10
C LEU A 166 -7.61 2.55 12.25
N GLN A 167 -6.92 1.80 13.10
CA GLN A 167 -7.27 0.40 13.40
C GLN A 167 -8.71 0.25 13.92
N ARG A 168 -9.20 1.21 14.73
CA ARG A 168 -10.58 1.21 15.22
C ARG A 168 -11.58 1.52 14.11
N PHE A 169 -11.24 2.46 13.22
CA PHE A 169 -12.05 2.80 12.05
C PHE A 169 -12.18 1.59 11.13
N VAL A 170 -11.04 1.01 10.72
CA VAL A 170 -10.99 -0.19 9.88
C VAL A 170 -11.71 -1.36 10.53
N LYS A 171 -11.54 -1.60 11.83
CA LYS A 171 -12.27 -2.68 12.52
C LYS A 171 -13.79 -2.49 12.50
N LYS A 172 -14.27 -1.25 12.47
CA LYS A 172 -15.70 -0.94 12.46
C LYS A 172 -16.33 -1.12 11.08
N TYR A 173 -15.57 -0.81 10.02
CA TYR A 173 -16.07 -0.71 8.66
C TYR A 173 -15.49 -1.75 7.70
N GLY A 174 -14.52 -2.56 8.13
CA GLY A 174 -13.82 -3.50 7.27
C GLY A 174 -14.68 -4.67 6.75
N ASP A 175 -15.88 -4.86 7.31
CA ASP A 175 -16.89 -5.81 6.84
C ASP A 175 -18.01 -5.11 6.01
N ASP A 176 -17.93 -3.80 5.80
CA ASP A 176 -18.87 -3.03 5.00
C ASP A 176 -18.38 -2.99 3.56
N GLU A 177 -19.06 -3.70 2.66
CA GLU A 177 -18.65 -3.77 1.24
C GLU A 177 -18.71 -2.41 0.55
N ASP A 178 -19.60 -1.51 1.00
CA ASP A 178 -19.68 -0.15 0.47
C ASP A 178 -18.46 0.71 0.87
N ALA A 179 -17.61 0.23 1.79
CA ALA A 179 -16.41 0.96 2.21
C ALA A 179 -15.22 0.79 1.26
N PHE A 180 -15.37 -0.03 0.22
CA PHE A 180 -14.27 -0.41 -0.67
C PHE A 180 -14.62 -0.21 -2.14
N ASP A 181 -13.61 0.15 -2.92
CA ASP A 181 -13.68 0.18 -4.38
C ASP A 181 -13.74 -1.23 -4.99
N ASP A 182 -14.06 -1.30 -6.28
CA ASP A 182 -13.97 -2.53 -7.06
C ASP A 182 -12.56 -3.16 -6.91
N PRO A 183 -12.48 -4.48 -6.68
CA PRO A 183 -11.22 -5.14 -6.38
C PRO A 183 -10.24 -5.12 -7.56
N ILE A 184 -8.97 -4.88 -7.24
CA ILE A 184 -7.87 -5.24 -8.12
C ILE A 184 -7.67 -6.75 -8.04
N GLU A 185 -8.15 -7.45 -9.07
CA GLU A 185 -8.08 -8.91 -9.19
C GLU A 185 -6.81 -9.35 -9.90
N LEU A 186 -5.95 -10.10 -9.18
CA LEU A 186 -4.66 -10.59 -9.65
C LEU A 186 -4.60 -12.12 -9.59
N THR A 187 -3.88 -12.72 -10.54
CA THR A 187 -3.61 -14.17 -10.57
C THR A 187 -2.14 -14.45 -10.34
N ARG A 188 -1.81 -15.45 -9.53
CA ARG A 188 -0.43 -15.87 -9.29
C ARG A 188 0.20 -16.33 -10.59
N VAL A 189 1.43 -15.92 -10.84
CA VAL A 189 2.24 -16.45 -11.93
C VAL A 189 3.41 -17.26 -11.36
N ASN A 190 3.49 -18.52 -11.80
CA ASN A 190 4.56 -19.43 -11.41
C ASN A 190 5.82 -19.12 -12.22
N ASN A 191 6.49 -18.03 -11.88
CA ASN A 191 7.86 -17.80 -12.30
C ASN A 191 8.69 -17.72 -11.02
N GLU A 192 9.73 -18.56 -10.92
CA GLU A 192 10.70 -18.49 -9.84
C GLU A 192 11.25 -17.05 -9.77
N LEU A 193 11.28 -16.49 -8.55
CA LEU A 193 11.98 -15.25 -8.26
C LEU A 193 13.49 -15.44 -8.48
#